data_AF-A0A2R7T0H7-F1
#
_entry.id   AF-A0A2R7T0H7-F1
#
_cell.length_a   1.000
_cell.length_b   1.000
_cell.length_c   1.000
_cell.angle_alpha   90.00
_cell.angle_beta   90.00
_cell.angle_gamma   90.00
#
_symmetry.space_group_name_H-M   'P 1'
#
loop_
_entity.id
_entity.type
_entity.pdbx_description
1 polymer ?
#
loop_
_entity_poly.entity_id
_entity_poly.type
_entity_poly.pdbx_seq_one_letter_code
_entity_poly.pdbx_strand_id
1 'polypeptide(L)'
;MSNPDLQRLSAALEYVDLAAGLYLAGGADQAARLLAAAAEQQLGDLVRLIDAPSATLDAREMLARIARAHRPAVVAPRLPPGRGWDDSPVSPDGTREEIVAYLRAAWFMLEAMGLSSLAPERLQRAVEHSTVFSSSDALEPFV
;
A
#
# COMPACT_ATOMS: atom_id res chain seq x y z
N MET A 1 20.33 -12.78 14.35
CA MET A 1 19.05 -12.64 15.08
C MET A 1 18.16 -11.77 14.21
N SER A 2 17.07 -12.34 13.66
CA SER A 2 16.13 -11.59 12.83
C SER A 2 15.39 -10.59 13.70
N ASN A 3 15.51 -9.30 13.41
CA ASN A 3 14.84 -8.26 14.19
C ASN A 3 13.33 -8.24 13.79
N PRO A 4 12.40 -8.41 14.75
CA PRO A 4 10.97 -8.54 14.49
C PRO A 4 10.37 -7.34 13.76
N ASP A 5 10.92 -6.14 13.95
CA ASP A 5 10.46 -4.93 13.28
C ASP A 5 10.77 -4.97 11.78
N LEU A 6 11.83 -5.68 11.38
CA LEU A 6 12.19 -5.88 9.98
C LEU A 6 11.22 -6.83 9.28
N GLN A 7 10.81 -7.88 9.98
CA GLN A 7 9.83 -8.82 9.45
C GLN A 7 8.49 -8.11 9.26
N ARG A 8 8.12 -7.21 10.17
CA ARG A 8 6.93 -6.36 10.05
C ARG A 8 7.03 -5.40 8.88
N LEU A 9 8.15 -4.68 8.73
CA LEU A 9 8.35 -3.78 7.59
C LEU A 9 8.33 -4.52 6.26
N SER A 10 9.02 -5.67 6.17
CA SER A 10 9.06 -6.49 4.96
C SER A 10 7.67 -7.01 4.59
N ALA A 11 6.90 -7.52 5.56
CA ALA A 11 5.54 -7.99 5.33
C ALA A 11 4.62 -6.84 4.91
N ALA A 12 4.75 -5.68 5.55
CA ALA A 12 3.97 -4.50 5.18
C ALA A 12 4.25 -4.08 3.73
N LEU A 13 5.52 -3.98 3.32
CA LEU A 13 5.88 -3.64 1.93
C LEU A 13 5.33 -4.65 0.92
N GLU A 14 5.35 -5.95 1.25
CA GLU A 14 4.77 -7.00 0.41
C GLU A 14 3.25 -6.87 0.30
N TYR A 15 2.55 -6.63 1.41
CA TYR A 15 1.10 -6.41 1.40
C TYR A 15 0.71 -5.16 0.63
N VAL A 16 1.47 -4.07 0.74
CA VAL A 16 1.22 -2.86 -0.06
C VAL A 16 1.42 -3.13 -1.55
N ASP A 17 2.50 -3.82 -1.96
CA ASP A 17 2.75 -4.13 -3.37
C ASP A 17 1.65 -5.01 -3.97
N LEU A 18 1.22 -6.03 -3.22
CA LEU A 18 0.12 -6.92 -3.62
C LEU A 18 -1.20 -6.17 -3.72
N ALA A 19 -1.54 -5.36 -2.72
CA ALA A 19 -2.76 -4.56 -2.72
C ALA A 19 -2.80 -3.60 -3.92
N ALA A 20 -1.71 -2.88 -4.17
CA ALA A 20 -1.58 -1.98 -5.31
C ALA A 20 -1.67 -2.72 -6.65
N GLY A 21 -1.07 -3.90 -6.75
CA GLY A 21 -1.18 -4.77 -7.92
C GLY A 21 -2.62 -5.21 -8.20
N LEU A 22 -3.37 -5.60 -7.17
CA LEU A 22 -4.79 -5.99 -7.31
C LEU A 22 -5.67 -4.80 -7.67
N TYR A 23 -5.44 -3.64 -7.06
CA TYR A 23 -6.13 -2.39 -7.39
C TYR A 23 -5.97 -2.00 -8.87
N LEU A 24 -4.73 -2.09 -9.38
CA LEU A 24 -4.41 -1.77 -10.78
C LEU A 24 -4.95 -2.82 -11.76
N ALA A 25 -4.97 -4.10 -11.37
CA ALA A 25 -5.45 -5.17 -12.24
C ALA A 25 -6.98 -5.14 -12.42
N GLY A 26 -7.72 -4.66 -11.41
CA GLY A 26 -9.19 -4.64 -11.40
C GLY A 26 -9.78 -6.04 -11.28
N GLY A 27 -10.54 -6.31 -10.22
CA GLY A 27 -11.29 -7.57 -10.07
C GLY A 27 -11.09 -8.33 -8.76
N ALA A 28 -10.38 -7.77 -7.78
CA ALA A 28 -10.23 -8.37 -6.45
C ALA A 28 -10.26 -7.31 -5.33
N ASP A 29 -11.22 -6.37 -5.41
CA ASP A 29 -11.25 -5.17 -4.56
C ASP A 29 -11.32 -5.51 -3.07
N GLN A 30 -12.06 -6.55 -2.68
CA GLN A 30 -12.11 -6.96 -1.28
C GLN A 30 -10.76 -7.49 -0.75
N ALA A 31 -10.02 -8.26 -1.56
CA ALA A 31 -8.70 -8.75 -1.20
C ALA A 31 -7.67 -7.61 -1.19
N ALA A 32 -7.75 -6.69 -2.16
CA ALA A 32 -6.94 -5.49 -2.21
C ALA A 32 -7.16 -4.61 -0.98
N ARG A 33 -8.42 -4.42 -0.56
CA ARG A 33 -8.78 -3.66 0.64
C ARG A 33 -8.18 -4.27 1.90
N LEU A 34 -8.33 -5.57 2.10
CA LEU A 34 -7.81 -6.25 3.29
C LEU A 34 -6.28 -6.17 3.37
N LEU A 35 -5.60 -6.37 2.24
CA LEU A 35 -4.14 -6.25 2.16
C LEU A 35 -3.68 -4.81 2.41
N ALA A 36 -4.35 -3.82 1.81
CA ALA A 36 -4.02 -2.41 2.02
C ALA A 36 -4.21 -1.98 3.47
N ALA A 37 -5.32 -2.39 4.10
CA ALA A 37 -5.60 -2.10 5.51
C ALA A 37 -4.60 -2.78 6.45
N ALA A 38 -4.25 -4.05 6.19
CA ALA A 38 -3.24 -4.75 6.99
C ALA A 38 -1.86 -4.09 6.89
N ALA A 39 -1.50 -3.63 5.70
CA ALA A 39 -0.24 -2.94 5.49
C ALA A 39 -0.20 -1.57 6.17
N GLU A 40 -1.28 -0.79 6.07
CA GLU A 40 -1.45 0.48 6.77
C GLU A 40 -1.28 0.31 8.29
N GLN A 41 -1.96 -0.69 8.87
CA GLN A 41 -1.85 -0.96 10.30
C GLN A 41 -0.41 -1.31 10.71
N GLN A 42 0.27 -2.16 9.95
CA GLN A 42 1.65 -2.56 10.25
C GLN A 42 2.64 -1.39 10.12
N LEU A 43 2.48 -0.53 9.11
CA LEU A 43 3.29 0.68 8.97
C LEU A 43 2.99 1.69 10.08
N GLY A 44 1.73 1.84 10.48
CA GLY A 44 1.31 2.70 11.58
C GLY A 44 1.90 2.28 12.93
N ASP A 45 1.92 0.97 13.20
CA ASP A 45 2.58 0.42 14.39
C ASP A 45 4.09 0.70 14.38
N LEU A 46 4.75 0.62 13.22
CA LEU A 46 6.17 0.95 13.08
C LEU A 46 6.44 2.44 13.28
N VAL A 47 5.60 3.33 12.74
CA VAL A 47 5.70 4.78 12.97
C VAL A 47 5.61 5.10 14.46
N ARG A 48 4.64 4.51 15.19
CA ARG A 48 4.48 4.70 16.64
C ARG A 48 5.69 4.22 17.43
N LEU A 49 6.36 3.16 16.98
CA LEU A 49 7.59 2.66 17.60
C LEU A 49 8.78 3.62 17.39
N ILE A 50 8.87 4.27 16.22
CA ILE A 50 9.93 5.23 15.90
C ILE A 50 9.70 6.59 16.59
N ASP A 51 8.44 7.01 16.75
CA ASP A 51 8.09 8.27 17.42
C ASP A 51 8.05 8.15 18.96
N ALA A 52 8.23 6.95 19.51
CA ALA A 52 8.33 6.77 20.95
C ALA A 52 9.56 7.54 21.49
N PRO A 53 9.46 8.28 22.61
CA PRO A 53 10.57 9.09 23.15
C PRO A 53 11.82 8.30 23.57
N SER A 54 11.73 6.97 23.56
CA SER A 54 12.84 6.02 23.78
C SER A 54 13.48 5.49 22.48
N ALA A 55 12.98 5.88 21.30
CA ALA A 55 13.54 5.49 20.01
C ALA A 55 14.83 6.26 19.74
N THR A 56 15.96 5.55 19.74
CA THR A 56 17.26 6.13 19.40
C THR A 56 17.35 6.38 17.89
N LEU A 57 18.09 7.42 17.48
CA LEU A 57 18.48 7.70 16.08
C LEU A 57 18.95 6.44 15.33
N ASP A 58 19.55 5.50 16.06
CA ASP A 58 20.00 4.18 15.61
C ASP A 58 18.88 3.29 15.02
N ALA A 59 17.67 3.34 15.58
CA ALA A 59 16.53 2.54 15.09
C ALA A 59 16.08 3.02 13.70
N ARG A 60 16.08 4.34 13.49
CA ARG A 60 15.71 4.96 12.22
C ARG A 60 16.76 4.70 11.14
N GLU A 61 18.05 4.80 11.48
CA GLU A 61 19.14 4.43 10.56
C GLU A 61 19.15 2.93 10.24
N MET A 62 18.85 2.07 11.22
CA MET A 62 18.79 0.63 11.01
C MET A 62 17.65 0.26 10.05
N LEU A 63 16.45 0.83 10.25
CA LEU A 63 15.33 0.66 9.33
C LEU A 63 15.69 1.15 7.92
N ALA A 64 16.31 2.34 7.78
CA ALA A 64 16.75 2.89 6.49
C ALA A 64 17.85 2.06 5.80
N ARG A 65 18.68 1.35 6.56
CA ARG A 65 19.70 0.46 6.00
C ARG A 65 19.10 -0.84 5.49
N ILE A 66 18.09 -1.36 6.18
CA ILE A 66 17.50 -2.68 5.90
C ILE A 66 16.44 -2.60 4.82
N ALA A 67 15.68 -1.52 4.84
CA ALA A 67 15.02 -0.95 3.69
C ALA A 67 15.78 -1.14 2.38
N ARG A 68 17.01 -0.61 2.28
CA ARG A 68 17.86 -0.72 1.09
C ARG A 68 18.22 -2.17 0.72
N ALA A 69 18.16 -3.09 1.67
CA ALA A 69 18.42 -4.51 1.46
C ALA A 69 17.14 -5.31 1.08
N HIS A 70 15.96 -4.72 1.21
CA HIS A 70 14.70 -5.37 0.85
C HIS A 70 14.60 -5.48 -0.68
N ARG A 71 14.42 -6.71 -1.16
CA ARG A 71 14.25 -7.03 -2.58
C ARG A 71 12.78 -7.41 -2.79
N PRO A 72 12.00 -6.63 -3.56
CA PRO A 72 10.59 -6.91 -3.78
C PRO A 72 10.40 -8.31 -4.38
N ALA A 73 9.38 -9.04 -3.93
CA ALA A 73 9.00 -10.31 -4.53
C ALA A 73 8.43 -10.06 -5.94
N VAL A 74 8.98 -10.74 -6.95
CA VAL A 74 8.47 -10.66 -8.32
C VAL A 74 7.16 -11.44 -8.39
N VAL A 75 6.03 -10.74 -8.26
CA VAL A 75 4.70 -11.30 -8.49
C VAL A 75 4.39 -11.19 -9.98
N ALA A 76 4.36 -12.33 -10.68
CA ALA A 76 3.95 -12.40 -12.08
C ALA A 76 2.46 -12.00 -12.23
N PRO A 77 2.07 -11.32 -13.33
CA PRO A 77 0.67 -11.05 -13.61
C PRO A 77 -0.11 -12.36 -13.64
N ARG A 78 -1.11 -12.51 -12.76
CA ARG A 78 -2.03 -13.65 -12.84
C ARG A 78 -2.95 -13.44 -14.05
N LEU A 79 -3.06 -14.45 -14.91
CA LEU A 79 -4.11 -14.52 -15.90
C LEU A 79 -5.47 -14.39 -15.17
N PRO A 80 -6.41 -13.57 -15.66
CA PRO A 80 -7.69 -13.37 -14.98
C PRO A 80 -8.38 -14.74 -14.82
N PRO A 81 -8.74 -15.15 -13.59
CA PRO A 81 -9.52 -16.36 -13.39
C PRO A 81 -10.88 -16.19 -14.07
N GLY A 82 -11.32 -17.25 -14.76
CA GLY A 82 -12.64 -17.31 -15.38
C GLY A 82 -13.72 -16.95 -14.37
N ARG A 83 -14.51 -15.94 -14.74
CA ARG A 83 -15.69 -15.39 -14.06
C ARG A 83 -16.53 -16.50 -13.39
N GLY A 84 -16.56 -16.54 -12.06
CA GLY A 84 -17.35 -17.56 -11.36
C GLY A 84 -17.51 -17.38 -9.85
N TRP A 85 -17.25 -16.21 -9.26
CA TRP A 85 -17.47 -15.96 -7.83
C TRP A 85 -18.47 -14.81 -7.64
N ASP A 86 -19.67 -15.20 -7.24
CA ASP A 86 -20.80 -14.48 -6.62
C ASP A 86 -21.04 -12.99 -6.94
N ASP A 87 -22.12 -12.74 -7.69
CA ASP A 87 -22.74 -11.44 -7.98
C ASP A 87 -23.59 -10.95 -6.78
N SER A 88 -22.94 -10.41 -5.76
CA SER A 88 -23.58 -9.37 -4.94
C SER A 88 -22.89 -8.04 -5.23
N PRO A 89 -23.60 -7.01 -5.73
CA PRO A 89 -23.00 -5.72 -6.01
C PRO A 89 -22.68 -5.03 -4.66
N VAL A 90 -21.50 -5.32 -4.12
CA VAL A 90 -20.84 -4.39 -3.21
C VAL A 90 -20.62 -3.13 -4.03
N SER A 91 -21.13 -1.99 -3.56
CA SER A 91 -20.97 -0.72 -4.28
C SER A 91 -19.50 -0.53 -4.65
N PRO A 92 -19.13 -0.61 -5.94
CA PRO A 92 -17.74 -0.72 -6.37
C PRO A 92 -16.94 0.55 -6.05
N ASP A 93 -17.61 1.70 -5.95
CA ASP A 93 -16.95 2.98 -5.71
C ASP A 93 -16.41 3.10 -4.28
N GLY A 94 -17.22 2.75 -3.26
CA GLY A 94 -16.80 2.91 -1.86
C GLY A 94 -15.62 2.02 -1.46
N THR A 95 -15.59 0.78 -1.97
CA THR A 95 -14.46 -0.14 -1.69
C THR A 95 -13.18 0.35 -2.36
N ARG A 96 -13.31 0.91 -3.57
CA ARG A 96 -12.18 1.41 -4.34
C ARG A 96 -11.58 2.68 -3.73
N GLU A 97 -12.42 3.56 -3.22
CA GLU A 97 -12.00 4.74 -2.46
C GLU A 97 -11.25 4.37 -1.18
N GLU A 98 -11.75 3.38 -0.43
CA GLU A 98 -11.07 2.88 0.77
C GLU A 98 -9.70 2.28 0.46
N ILE A 99 -9.58 1.48 -0.61
CA ILE A 99 -8.29 0.95 -1.07
C ILE A 99 -7.33 2.11 -1.35
N VAL A 100 -7.76 3.12 -2.10
CA VAL A 100 -6.94 4.30 -2.40
C VAL A 100 -6.52 5.03 -1.13
N ALA A 101 -7.42 5.19 -0.17
CA ALA A 101 -7.11 5.83 1.11
C ALA A 101 -6.02 5.08 1.87
N TYR A 102 -6.12 3.75 1.96
CA TYR A 102 -5.09 2.92 2.61
C TYR A 102 -3.75 2.97 1.87
N LEU A 103 -3.76 2.90 0.53
CA LEU A 103 -2.52 2.99 -0.26
C LEU A 103 -1.84 4.36 -0.10
N ARG A 104 -2.60 5.45 -0.08
CA ARG A 104 -2.05 6.79 0.19
C ARG A 104 -1.50 6.90 1.61
N ALA A 105 -2.22 6.37 2.60
CA ALA A 105 -1.75 6.36 3.98
C ALA A 105 -0.42 5.60 4.11
N ALA A 106 -0.30 4.43 3.49
CA ALA A 106 0.93 3.66 3.45
C ALA A 106 2.10 4.44 2.80
N TRP A 107 1.85 5.14 1.69
CA TRP A 107 2.84 6.02 1.06
C TRP A 107 3.33 7.11 2.03
N PHE A 108 2.41 7.84 2.67
CA PHE A 108 2.76 8.90 3.61
C PHE A 108 3.52 8.39 4.84
N MET A 109 3.18 7.20 5.35
CA MET A 109 3.93 6.60 6.47
C MET A 109 5.36 6.24 6.07
N LEU A 110 5.56 5.71 4.85
CA LEU A 110 6.89 5.46 4.33
C LEU A 110 7.67 6.78 4.17
N GLU A 111 7.05 7.84 3.68
CA GLU A 111 7.66 9.18 3.62
C GLU A 111 8.03 9.71 5.01
N ALA A 112 7.12 9.64 5.99
CA ALA A 112 7.36 10.10 7.35
C ALA A 112 8.54 9.36 8.02
N MET A 113 8.68 8.06 7.74
CA MET A 113 9.82 7.27 8.20
C MET A 113 11.13 7.56 7.43
N GLY A 114 11.08 8.28 6.31
CA GLY A 114 12.22 8.52 5.41
C GLY A 114 12.54 7.31 4.51
N LEU A 115 11.56 6.45 4.28
CA LEU A 115 11.64 5.17 3.57
C LEU A 115 10.94 5.20 2.20
N SER A 116 10.58 6.38 1.67
CA SER A 116 9.88 6.52 0.39
C SER A 116 10.61 5.86 -0.79
N SER A 117 11.95 5.80 -0.76
CA SER A 117 12.76 5.10 -1.78
C SER A 117 12.48 3.59 -1.87
N LEU A 118 11.79 3.02 -0.90
CA LEU A 118 11.40 1.60 -0.87
C LEU A 118 9.99 1.34 -1.30
N ALA A 119 9.21 2.41 -1.49
CA ALA A 119 7.82 2.28 -1.89
C ALA A 119 7.78 1.43 -3.17
N PRO A 120 6.99 0.35 -3.20
CA PRO A 120 6.88 -0.48 -4.38
C PRO A 120 6.43 0.35 -5.58
N GLU A 121 6.96 0.12 -6.78
CA GLU A 121 6.58 0.89 -7.97
C GLU A 121 5.07 0.85 -8.23
N ARG A 122 4.42 -0.28 -7.92
CA ARG A 122 2.97 -0.44 -8.07
C ARG A 122 2.20 0.46 -7.13
N LEU A 123 2.70 0.71 -5.92
CA LEU A 123 2.12 1.66 -4.98
C LEU A 123 2.12 3.07 -5.57
N GLN A 124 3.27 3.51 -6.09
CA GLN A 124 3.39 4.81 -6.72
C GLN A 124 2.41 4.96 -7.88
N ARG A 125 2.37 3.97 -8.79
CA ARG A 125 1.44 3.96 -9.93
C ARG A 125 -0.03 3.93 -9.49
N ALA A 126 -0.38 3.20 -8.44
CA ALA A 126 -1.74 3.16 -7.91
C ALA A 126 -2.17 4.51 -7.33
N VAL A 127 -1.27 5.19 -6.59
CA VAL A 127 -1.51 6.53 -6.06
C VAL A 127 -1.66 7.54 -7.22
N GLU A 128 -0.76 7.54 -8.20
CA GLU A 128 -0.83 8.40 -9.39
C GLU A 128 -2.10 8.15 -10.22
N HIS A 129 -2.48 6.90 -10.44
CA HIS A 129 -3.71 6.55 -11.16
C HIS A 129 -4.95 7.04 -10.42
N SER A 130 -4.95 6.97 -9.09
CA SER A 130 -6.07 7.44 -8.26
C SER A 130 -6.23 8.97 -8.22
N THR A 131 -5.14 9.74 -8.37
CA THR A 131 -5.19 11.21 -8.35
C THR A 131 -5.66 11.77 -9.70
N VAL A 132 -5.34 11.08 -10.80
CA VAL A 132 -5.78 11.48 -12.16
C VAL A 132 -7.29 11.23 -12.34
N PHE A 133 -7.81 10.06 -11.93
CA PHE A 133 -9.23 9.75 -12.08
C PHE A 133 -10.14 10.60 -11.17
N SER A 134 -9.65 11.06 -10.02
CA SER A 134 -10.39 12.02 -9.18
C SER A 134 -10.48 13.42 -9.79
N SER A 135 -9.67 13.75 -10.80
CA SER A 135 -9.68 15.08 -11.46
C SER A 135 -10.63 15.16 -12.66
N SER A 136 -10.98 14.02 -13.27
CA SER A 136 -11.81 13.99 -14.49
C SER A 136 -13.31 14.08 -14.20
N ASP A 137 -13.76 13.82 -12.97
CA ASP A 137 -15.19 13.81 -12.62
C ASP A 137 -15.73 15.18 -12.15
N ALA A 138 -14.87 16.22 -12.15
CA ALA A 138 -15.22 17.56 -11.67
C ALA A 138 -15.48 18.60 -12.79
N LEU A 139 -15.48 18.18 -14.06
CA LEU A 139 -15.73 19.09 -15.18
C LEU A 139 -17.12 18.82 -15.79
N GLU A 140 -18.16 19.27 -15.10
CA GLU A 140 -19.45 19.49 -15.75
C GLU A 140 -19.29 20.56 -16.85
N PRO A 141 -19.74 20.31 -18.09
CA PRO A 141 -19.78 21.34 -19.11
C PRO A 141 -20.84 22.37 -18.73
N PHE A 142 -20.41 23.59 -18.44
CA PHE A 142 -21.33 24.73 -18.38
C PHE A 142 -22.01 24.90 -19.75
N VAL A 143 -23.29 24.52 -19.82
CA VAL A 143 -24.21 24.89 -20.90
C VAL A 143 -25.19 25.91 -20.34
#